data_AF-A0AAD1RWC8-F1
#
_entry.id   AF-A0AAD1RWC8-F1
#
_cell.length_a   1.000
_cell.length_b   1.000
_cell.length_c   1.000
_cell.angle_alpha   90.00
_cell.angle_beta   90.00
_cell.angle_gamma   90.00
#
_symmetry.space_group_name_H-M   'P 1'
#
loop_
_entity.id
_entity.type
_entity.pdbx_description
1 polymer ?
#
loop_
_entity_poly.entity_id
_entity_poly.type
_entity_poly.pdbx_seq_one_letter_code
_entity_poly.pdbx_strand_id
1 'polypeptide(L)'
;MTWSDHAPVILTIDNPRTFRSQWTWKLNESLLEDPLIQTEIRNTLDHFFLTNQTTDSAPTTIWEAHKCAIRGILIKHGTRLKKQRTQEIACLAAQLARLEMLHKQDLRDETYKQLLETRAKLNSCLTSKIQFQFQLTQKTFYEYGNKSGKLLASALRARRQKNHVQRISLAGNTLKTPK
;
A
#
# COMPACT_ATOMS: atom_id res chain seq x y z
N MET A 1 -48.47 27.36 -10.45
CA MET A 1 -48.18 25.91 -10.40
C MET A 1 -47.55 25.53 -11.73
N THR A 2 -46.24 25.61 -11.86
CA THR A 2 -45.51 25.29 -13.10
C THR A 2 -45.18 23.81 -13.11
N TRP A 3 -45.78 23.06 -14.05
CA TRP A 3 -45.60 21.62 -14.19
C TRP A 3 -44.45 21.39 -15.17
N SER A 4 -43.37 20.80 -14.68
CA SER A 4 -42.19 20.47 -15.48
C SER A 4 -42.42 19.12 -16.18
N ASP A 5 -42.15 19.05 -17.49
CA ASP A 5 -42.32 17.86 -18.35
C ASP A 5 -41.23 16.79 -18.16
N HIS A 6 -40.41 16.93 -17.12
CA HIS A 6 -39.32 16.00 -16.81
C HIS A 6 -39.76 14.97 -15.76
N ALA A 7 -39.74 13.70 -16.13
CA ALA A 7 -39.96 12.59 -15.21
C ALA A 7 -38.74 12.39 -14.29
N PRO A 8 -38.94 12.16 -12.97
CA PRO A 8 -37.83 11.96 -12.05
C PRO A 8 -37.12 10.63 -12.33
N VAL A 9 -35.80 10.71 -12.58
CA VAL A 9 -34.94 9.53 -12.66
C VAL A 9 -34.41 9.22 -11.28
N ILE A 10 -34.84 8.10 -10.70
CA ILE A 10 -34.42 7.66 -9.37
C ILE A 10 -33.40 6.55 -9.56
N LEU A 11 -32.18 6.78 -9.07
CA LEU A 11 -31.11 5.80 -9.05
C LEU A 11 -30.88 5.31 -7.62
N THR A 12 -31.14 4.03 -7.38
CA THR A 12 -30.80 3.33 -6.14
C THR A 12 -29.47 2.60 -6.32
N ILE A 13 -28.43 3.10 -5.65
CA ILE A 13 -27.10 2.47 -5.63
C ILE A 13 -26.94 1.70 -4.33
N ASP A 14 -27.06 0.38 -4.40
CA ASP A 14 -26.61 -0.49 -3.32
C ASP A 14 -25.09 -0.68 -3.41
N ASN A 15 -24.36 0.03 -2.55
CA ASN A 15 -22.95 -0.25 -2.33
C ASN A 15 -22.84 -1.29 -1.20
N PRO A 16 -22.65 -2.60 -1.50
CA PRO A 16 -22.43 -3.58 -0.46
C PRO A 16 -21.25 -3.10 0.39
N ARG A 17 -21.42 -3.10 1.71
CA ARG A 17 -20.31 -2.85 2.65
C ARG A 17 -19.35 -4.02 2.56
N THR A 18 -18.58 -4.09 1.48
CA THR A 18 -17.34 -4.83 1.47
C THR A 18 -16.55 -4.27 2.64
N PHE A 19 -16.11 -5.13 3.56
CA PHE A 19 -15.02 -4.79 4.48
C PHE A 19 -13.81 -4.49 3.60
N ARG A 20 -13.74 -3.29 3.03
CA ARG A 20 -12.58 -2.84 2.29
C ARG A 20 -11.49 -2.83 3.35
N SER A 21 -10.57 -3.77 3.24
CA SER A 21 -9.25 -3.59 3.83
C SER A 21 -8.85 -2.16 3.47
N GLN A 22 -8.58 -1.33 4.47
CA GLN A 22 -8.12 0.03 4.21
C GLN A 22 -6.77 -0.10 3.54
N TRP A 23 -6.77 -0.18 2.21
CA TRP A 23 -5.56 -0.35 1.44
C TRP A 23 -4.87 1.00 1.41
N THR A 24 -3.99 1.20 2.39
CA THR A 24 -3.03 2.28 2.39
C THR A 24 -1.84 1.81 1.58
N TRP A 25 -1.66 2.41 0.41
CA TRP A 25 -0.41 2.26 -0.31
C TRP A 25 0.74 2.72 0.58
N LYS A 26 1.79 1.90 0.63
CA LYS A 26 3.05 2.25 1.27
C LYS A 26 4.11 2.41 0.19
N LEU A 27 4.90 3.46 0.31
CA LEU A 27 6.03 3.71 -0.55
C LEU A 27 7.08 2.60 -0.35
N ASN A 28 7.58 2.06 -1.46
CA ASN A 28 8.79 1.25 -1.44
C ASN A 28 10.01 2.18 -1.59
N GLU A 29 10.72 2.41 -0.50
CA GLU A 29 11.85 3.34 -0.42
C GLU A 29 13.01 2.95 -1.35
N SER A 30 13.22 1.65 -1.59
CA SER A 30 14.26 1.17 -2.55
C SER A 30 14.04 1.64 -3.98
N LEU A 31 12.83 2.06 -4.37
CA LEU A 31 12.58 2.64 -5.69
C LEU A 31 13.20 4.03 -5.84
N LEU A 32 13.42 4.74 -4.74
CA LEU A 32 14.05 6.06 -4.76
C LEU A 32 15.56 5.97 -4.91
N GLU A 33 16.17 4.81 -4.73
CA GLU A 33 17.61 4.59 -4.90
C GLU A 33 18.00 4.43 -6.37
N ASP A 34 17.06 4.07 -7.25
CA ASP A 34 17.31 3.87 -8.68
C ASP A 34 17.47 5.22 -9.41
N PRO A 35 18.64 5.50 -10.02
CA PRO A 35 18.90 6.77 -10.69
C PRO A 35 17.97 7.01 -11.89
N LEU A 36 17.49 5.95 -12.55
CA LEU A 36 16.53 6.08 -13.66
C LEU A 36 15.17 6.57 -13.15
N ILE A 37 14.74 6.08 -11.98
CA ILE A 37 13.49 6.52 -11.37
C ILE A 37 13.64 7.96 -10.85
N GLN A 38 14.79 8.31 -10.26
CA GLN A 38 15.06 9.67 -9.81
C GLN A 38 15.00 10.68 -10.96
N THR A 39 15.60 10.35 -12.11
CA THR A 39 15.57 11.22 -13.29
C THR A 39 14.17 11.35 -13.88
N GLU A 40 13.40 10.25 -13.97
CA GLU A 40 12.00 10.30 -14.41
C GLU A 40 11.12 11.15 -13.48
N ILE A 41 11.31 11.03 -12.16
CA ILE A 41 10.61 11.85 -11.17
C ILE A 41 10.97 13.32 -11.34
N ARG A 42 12.25 13.67 -11.47
CA ARG A 42 12.71 15.05 -11.65
C ARG A 42 12.11 15.67 -12.91
N ASN A 43 12.25 15.01 -14.05
CA ASN A 43 11.71 15.49 -15.32
C ASN A 43 10.19 15.66 -15.26
N THR A 44 9.48 14.74 -14.60
CA THR A 44 8.02 14.84 -14.46
C THR A 44 7.63 16.01 -13.56
N LEU A 45 8.39 16.27 -12.49
CA LEU A 45 8.14 17.41 -11.62
C LEU A 45 8.40 18.74 -12.32
N ASP A 46 9.52 18.86 -13.02
CA ASP A 46 9.86 20.05 -13.79
C ASP A 46 8.76 20.36 -14.80
N HIS A 47 8.32 19.34 -15.56
CA HIS A 47 7.20 19.48 -16.49
C HIS A 47 5.89 19.84 -15.77
N PHE A 48 5.57 19.19 -14.65
CA PHE A 48 4.35 19.43 -13.90
C PHE A 48 4.25 20.88 -13.43
N PHE A 49 5.31 21.45 -12.87
CA PHE A 49 5.30 22.83 -12.38
C PHE A 49 5.29 23.84 -13.54
N LEU A 50 6.01 23.56 -14.63
CA LEU A 50 5.94 24.40 -15.84
C LEU A 50 4.53 24.52 -16.40
N THR A 51 3.73 23.45 -16.38
CA THR A 51 2.39 23.45 -16.99
C THR A 51 1.26 23.83 -16.03
N ASN A 52 1.39 23.53 -14.74
CA ASN A 52 0.28 23.65 -13.77
C ASN A 52 0.42 24.82 -12.80
N GLN A 53 1.54 25.55 -12.81
CA GLN A 53 1.71 26.73 -11.97
C GLN A 53 1.00 27.95 -12.59
N THR A 54 -0.33 27.90 -12.64
CA THR A 54 -1.18 29.05 -13.00
C THR A 54 -1.56 29.86 -11.77
N THR A 55 -1.74 31.18 -11.95
CA THR A 55 -2.05 32.13 -10.87
C THR A 55 -3.35 31.82 -10.11
N ASP A 56 -4.30 31.13 -10.75
CA ASP A 56 -5.64 30.86 -10.20
C ASP A 56 -5.74 29.54 -9.42
N SER A 57 -4.70 28.69 -9.45
CA SER A 57 -4.76 27.36 -8.84
C SER A 57 -4.41 27.41 -7.35
N ALA A 58 -5.29 26.87 -6.50
CA ALA A 58 -5.03 26.80 -5.06
C ALA A 58 -3.75 25.99 -4.75
N PRO A 59 -2.84 26.48 -3.88
CA PRO A 59 -1.59 25.78 -3.56
C PRO A 59 -1.77 24.35 -3.03
N THR A 60 -2.87 24.11 -2.31
CA THR A 60 -3.24 22.78 -1.81
C THR A 60 -3.53 21.79 -2.94
N THR A 61 -4.24 22.23 -3.99
CA THR A 61 -4.55 21.40 -5.15
C THR A 61 -3.29 21.06 -5.94
N ILE A 62 -2.40 22.04 -6.15
CA ILE A 62 -1.09 21.80 -6.77
C ILE A 62 -0.28 20.80 -5.94
N TRP A 63 -0.31 20.93 -4.61
CA TRP A 63 0.36 20.00 -3.70
C TRP A 63 -0.22 18.57 -3.78
N GLU A 64 -1.53 18.39 -3.84
CA GLU A 64 -2.09 17.04 -3.98
C GLU A 64 -1.83 16.44 -5.38
N ALA A 65 -1.89 17.27 -6.43
CA ALA A 65 -1.72 16.83 -7.81
C ALA A 65 -0.29 16.35 -8.11
N HIS A 66 0.76 17.10 -7.73
CA HIS A 66 2.13 16.65 -7.99
C HIS A 66 2.48 15.39 -7.18
N LYS A 67 1.99 15.26 -5.93
CA LYS A 67 2.13 14.01 -5.15
C LYS A 67 1.50 12.82 -5.87
N CYS A 68 0.32 13.03 -6.47
CA CYS A 68 -0.35 12.00 -7.27
C CYS A 68 0.50 11.61 -8.49
N ALA A 69 1.09 12.58 -9.18
CA ALA A 69 1.98 12.34 -10.33
C ALA A 69 3.20 11.49 -9.94
N ILE A 70 3.94 11.88 -8.90
CA ILE A 70 5.10 11.12 -8.40
C ILE A 70 4.68 9.70 -8.01
N ARG A 71 3.56 9.57 -7.29
CA ARG A 71 3.04 8.27 -6.87
C ARG A 71 2.68 7.39 -8.06
N GLY A 72 2.13 7.94 -9.13
CA GLY A 72 1.86 7.22 -10.37
C GLY A 72 3.10 6.56 -10.95
N ILE A 73 4.22 7.31 -11.02
CA ILE A 73 5.52 6.81 -11.47
C ILE A 73 5.99 5.66 -10.57
N LEU A 74 5.97 5.86 -9.25
CA LEU A 74 6.44 4.86 -8.29
C LEU A 74 5.60 3.57 -8.34
N ILE A 75 4.28 3.68 -8.52
CA ILE A 75 3.39 2.52 -8.68
C ILE A 75 3.72 1.78 -10.00
N LYS A 76 3.89 2.50 -11.12
CA LYS A 76 4.28 1.92 -12.41
C LYS A 76 5.58 1.13 -12.30
N HIS A 77 6.62 1.70 -11.69
CA HIS A 77 7.91 1.03 -11.55
C HIS A 77 7.86 -0.12 -10.56
N GLY A 78 7.21 0.08 -9.40
CA GLY A 78 7.05 -0.95 -8.39
C GLY A 78 6.28 -2.18 -8.89
N THR A 79 5.22 -1.97 -9.68
CA THR A 79 4.45 -3.07 -10.29
C THR A 79 5.27 -3.82 -11.34
N ARG A 80 6.00 -3.12 -12.22
CA ARG A 80 6.91 -3.71 -13.20
C ARG A 80 7.98 -4.59 -12.53
N LEU A 81 8.70 -4.04 -11.55
CA LEU A 81 9.76 -4.76 -10.84
C LEU A 81 9.23 -5.96 -10.07
N LYS A 82 8.06 -5.84 -9.44
CA LYS A 82 7.39 -6.96 -8.78
C LYS A 82 7.08 -8.08 -9.77
N LYS A 83 6.58 -7.75 -10.96
CA LYS A 83 6.29 -8.74 -12.01
C LYS A 83 7.58 -9.44 -12.46
N GLN A 84 8.63 -8.68 -12.73
CA GLN A 84 9.93 -9.20 -13.14
C GLN A 84 10.52 -10.17 -12.11
N ARG A 85 10.60 -9.78 -10.84
CA ARG A 85 11.09 -10.65 -9.75
C ARG A 85 10.25 -11.92 -9.59
N THR A 86 8.93 -11.82 -9.76
CA THR A 86 8.05 -12.98 -9.66
C THR A 86 8.30 -13.96 -10.80
N GLN A 87 8.48 -13.44 -12.02
CA GLN A 87 8.80 -14.24 -13.19
C GLN A 87 10.19 -14.90 -13.07
N GLU A 88 11.17 -14.17 -12.55
CA GLU A 88 12.52 -14.70 -12.29
C GLU A 88 12.50 -15.87 -11.29
N ILE A 89 11.80 -15.72 -10.17
CA ILE A 89 11.63 -16.80 -9.19
C ILE A 89 10.94 -18.02 -9.82
N ALA A 90 9.89 -17.81 -10.62
CA ALA A 90 9.19 -18.89 -11.31
C ALA A 90 10.08 -19.61 -12.32
N CYS A 91 10.89 -18.85 -13.08
CA CYS A 91 11.84 -19.40 -14.04
C CYS A 91 12.93 -20.23 -13.34
N LEU A 92 13.54 -19.69 -12.28
CA LEU A 92 14.55 -20.39 -11.49
C LEU A 92 13.99 -21.66 -10.84
N ALA A 93 12.76 -21.63 -10.34
CA ALA A 93 12.10 -22.81 -9.77
C ALA A 93 11.86 -23.90 -10.83
N ALA A 94 11.40 -23.53 -12.03
CA ALA A 94 11.22 -24.46 -13.13
C ALA A 94 12.56 -25.04 -13.62
N GLN A 95 13.60 -24.20 -13.72
CA GLN A 95 14.95 -24.62 -14.06
C GLN A 95 15.51 -25.60 -13.02
N LEU A 96 15.34 -25.32 -11.73
CA LEU A 96 15.76 -26.20 -10.64
C LEU A 96 15.09 -27.57 -10.74
N ALA A 97 13.76 -27.60 -10.95
CA ALA A 97 13.02 -28.86 -11.10
C ALA A 97 13.50 -29.68 -12.31
N ARG A 98 13.78 -29.03 -13.45
CA ARG A 98 14.35 -29.69 -14.64
C ARG A 98 15.73 -30.27 -14.35
N LEU A 99 16.61 -29.49 -13.73
CA LEU A 99 17.97 -29.94 -13.39
C LEU A 99 17.95 -31.09 -12.38
N GLU A 100 17.05 -31.07 -11.40
CA GLU A 100 16.86 -32.17 -10.45
C GLU A 100 16.44 -33.47 -11.14
N MET A 101 15.55 -33.41 -12.16
CA MET A 101 15.20 -34.60 -12.94
C MET A 101 16.37 -35.11 -13.78
N LEU A 102 17.09 -34.21 -14.47
CA LEU A 102 18.24 -34.59 -15.31
C LEU A 102 19.36 -35.20 -14.47
N HIS A 103 19.66 -34.61 -13.32
CA HIS A 103 20.70 -35.12 -12.43
C HIS A 103 20.35 -36.49 -11.85
N LYS A 104 19.07 -36.77 -11.55
CA LYS A 104 18.61 -38.11 -11.13
C LYS A 104 18.84 -39.18 -12.20
N GLN A 105 18.83 -38.82 -13.48
CA GLN A 105 19.04 -39.75 -14.60
C GLN A 105 20.52 -39.94 -14.92
N ASP A 106 21.26 -38.84 -15.07
CA ASP A 106 22.63 -38.86 -15.60
C ASP A 106 23.73 -38.88 -14.51
N LEU A 107 23.41 -38.52 -13.25
CA LEU A 107 24.34 -38.38 -12.11
C LEU A 107 25.66 -37.61 -12.39
N ARG A 108 25.68 -36.74 -13.39
CA ARG A 108 26.88 -35.96 -13.78
C ARG A 108 27.22 -34.87 -12.75
N ASP A 109 28.52 -34.64 -12.56
CA ASP A 109 29.03 -33.58 -11.67
C ASP A 109 28.70 -32.17 -12.20
N GLU A 110 28.74 -31.98 -13.53
CA GLU A 110 28.39 -30.69 -14.15
C GLU A 110 26.91 -30.30 -13.93
N THR A 111 25.98 -31.26 -13.97
CA THR A 111 24.57 -30.99 -13.69
C THR A 111 24.34 -30.68 -12.21
N TYR A 112 25.13 -31.29 -11.32
CA TYR A 112 25.11 -30.99 -9.89
C TYR A 112 25.58 -29.56 -9.59
N LYS A 113 26.68 -29.11 -10.22
CA LYS A 113 27.18 -27.73 -10.09
C LYS A 113 26.12 -26.71 -10.52
N GLN A 114 25.50 -26.90 -11.68
CA GLN A 114 24.44 -26.03 -12.18
C GLN A 114 23.21 -26.00 -11.25
N LEU A 115 22.87 -27.14 -10.64
CA LEU A 115 21.78 -27.24 -9.67
C LEU A 115 22.08 -26.41 -8.42
N LEU A 116 23.30 -26.54 -7.88
CA LEU A 116 23.75 -25.78 -6.71
C LEU A 116 23.74 -24.27 -7.00
N GLU A 117 24.25 -23.85 -8.15
CA GLU A 117 24.21 -22.45 -8.59
C GLU A 117 22.78 -21.92 -8.72
N THR A 118 21.89 -22.68 -9.35
CA THR A 118 20.47 -22.29 -9.54
C THR A 118 19.77 -22.18 -8.19
N ARG A 119 20.03 -23.10 -7.27
CA ARG A 119 19.51 -23.08 -5.90
C ARG A 119 20.04 -21.87 -5.12
N ALA A 120 21.33 -21.55 -5.24
CA ALA A 120 21.93 -20.38 -4.61
C ALA A 120 21.30 -19.07 -5.13
N LYS A 121 21.12 -18.94 -6.45
CA LYS A 121 20.43 -17.79 -7.07
C LYS A 121 18.99 -17.65 -6.56
N LEU A 122 18.22 -18.74 -6.54
CA LEU A 122 16.85 -18.74 -6.03
C LEU A 122 16.78 -18.36 -4.55
N ASN A 123 17.68 -18.89 -3.72
CA ASN A 123 17.77 -18.55 -2.30
C ASN A 123 18.11 -17.07 -2.09
N SER A 124 19.01 -16.50 -2.89
CA SER A 124 19.33 -15.07 -2.85
C SER A 124 18.08 -14.22 -3.11
N CYS A 125 17.33 -14.51 -4.18
CA CYS A 125 16.09 -13.79 -4.50
C CYS A 125 15.04 -13.88 -3.38
N LEU A 126 14.86 -15.07 -2.80
CA LEU A 126 13.92 -15.28 -1.68
C LEU A 126 14.39 -14.55 -0.41
N THR A 127 15.69 -14.57 -0.13
CA THR A 127 16.28 -13.88 1.02
C THR A 127 16.05 -12.38 0.93
N SER A 128 16.28 -11.75 -0.23
CA SER A 128 15.98 -10.34 -0.44
C SER A 128 14.51 -10.01 -0.21
N LYS A 129 13.59 -10.88 -0.63
CA LYS A 129 12.14 -10.73 -0.38
C LYS A 129 11.82 -10.81 1.10
N ILE A 130 12.42 -11.76 1.83
CA ILE A 130 12.25 -11.92 3.28
C ILE A 130 12.78 -10.70 4.02
N GLN A 131 13.98 -10.23 3.68
CA GLN A 131 14.58 -9.03 4.27
C GLN A 131 13.67 -7.80 4.13
N PHE A 132 13.10 -7.58 2.94
CA PHE A 132 12.16 -6.49 2.71
C PHE A 132 10.90 -6.61 3.61
N GLN A 133 10.31 -7.80 3.71
CA GLN A 133 9.14 -8.02 4.59
C GLN A 133 9.48 -7.85 6.07
N PHE A 134 10.68 -8.26 6.46
CA PHE A 134 11.19 -8.10 7.82
C PHE A 134 11.35 -6.62 8.18
N GLN A 135 11.95 -5.82 7.30
CA GLN A 135 12.06 -4.36 7.48
C GLN A 135 10.68 -3.69 7.60
N LEU A 136 9.72 -4.07 6.75
CA LEU A 136 8.35 -3.57 6.86
C LEU A 136 7.71 -3.92 8.20
N THR A 137 7.92 -5.15 8.67
CA THR A 137 7.40 -5.62 9.95
C THR A 137 8.00 -4.82 11.11
N GLN A 138 9.32 -4.61 11.12
CA GLN A 138 9.99 -3.76 12.10
C GLN A 138 9.45 -2.33 12.09
N LYS A 139 9.29 -1.72 10.91
CA LYS A 139 8.72 -0.38 10.78
C LYS A 139 7.31 -0.31 11.37
N THR A 140 6.46 -1.29 11.08
CA THR A 140 5.12 -1.35 11.68
C THR A 140 5.16 -1.56 13.20
N PHE A 141 6.07 -2.40 13.68
CA PHE A 141 6.24 -2.61 15.12
C PHE A 141 6.71 -1.33 15.81
N TYR A 142 7.63 -0.58 15.21
CA TYR A 142 8.07 0.72 15.73
C TYR A 142 6.92 1.75 15.73
N GLU A 143 6.19 1.87 14.63
CA GLU A 143 5.10 2.84 14.48
C GLU A 143 3.93 2.58 15.45
N TYR A 144 3.64 1.31 15.75
CA TYR A 144 2.43 0.90 16.46
C TYR A 144 2.68 0.13 17.77
N GLY A 145 3.93 -0.18 18.14
CA GLY A 145 4.25 -1.04 19.29
C GLY A 145 3.76 -0.50 20.63
N ASN A 146 3.83 0.83 20.80
CA ASN A 146 3.33 1.51 22.00
C ASN A 146 1.89 2.03 21.86
N LYS A 147 1.27 1.88 20.67
CA LYS A 147 -0.08 2.38 20.41
C LYS A 147 -1.08 1.26 20.68
N SER A 148 -2.15 1.56 21.41
CA SER A 148 -3.26 0.63 21.56
C SER A 148 -3.77 0.22 20.17
N GLY A 149 -3.77 -1.09 19.89
CA GLY A 149 -4.28 -1.62 18.63
C GLY A 149 -5.73 -1.19 18.38
N LYS A 150 -6.19 -1.24 17.12
CA LYS A 150 -7.54 -0.81 16.73
C LYS A 150 -8.64 -1.40 17.62
N LEU A 151 -8.51 -2.68 17.99
CA LEU A 151 -9.47 -3.38 18.85
C LEU A 151 -9.51 -2.77 20.25
N LEU A 152 -8.36 -2.56 20.88
CA LEU A 152 -8.27 -1.94 22.20
C LEU A 152 -8.76 -0.48 22.16
N ALA A 153 -8.37 0.29 21.16
CA ALA A 153 -8.86 1.66 20.96
C ALA A 153 -10.39 1.70 20.78
N SER A 154 -10.96 0.75 20.01
CA SER A 154 -12.40 0.62 19.82
C SER A 154 -13.11 0.23 21.12
N ALA A 155 -12.57 -0.72 21.87
CA ALA A 155 -13.10 -1.13 23.16
C ALA A 155 -13.07 0.02 24.18
N LEU A 156 -11.98 0.77 24.25
CA LEU A 156 -11.84 1.95 25.11
C LEU A 156 -12.83 3.06 24.73
N ARG A 157 -13.04 3.33 23.43
CA ARG A 157 -14.04 4.30 22.95
C ARG A 157 -15.45 3.86 23.33
N ALA A 158 -15.80 2.59 23.10
CA ALA A 158 -17.10 2.05 23.47
C ALA A 158 -17.34 2.13 24.98
N ARG A 159 -16.32 1.83 25.80
CA ARG A 159 -16.39 1.96 27.27
C ARG A 159 -16.55 3.40 27.71
N ARG A 160 -15.79 4.35 27.13
CA ARG A 160 -15.94 5.79 27.40
C ARG A 160 -17.34 6.28 27.06
N GLN A 161 -17.91 5.86 25.92
CA GLN A 161 -19.25 6.27 25.51
C GLN A 161 -20.33 5.75 26.46
N LYS A 162 -20.21 4.50 26.94
CA LYS A 162 -21.13 3.95 27.95
C LYS A 162 -21.03 4.67 29.30
N ASN A 163 -19.82 5.03 29.70
CA ASN A 163 -19.56 5.68 30.98
C ASN A 163 -19.72 7.22 30.93
N HIS A 164 -20.06 7.78 29.76
CA HIS A 164 -20.21 9.22 29.58
C HIS A 164 -21.58 9.67 30.11
N VAL A 165 -21.58 10.37 31.24
CA VAL A 165 -22.78 10.96 31.82
C VAL A 165 -23.08 12.28 31.11
N GLN A 166 -24.12 12.28 30.27
CA GLN A 166 -24.51 13.47 29.50
C GLN A 166 -25.26 14.53 30.32
N ARG A 167 -25.95 14.11 31.39
CA ARG A 167 -26.78 14.98 32.24
C ARG A 167 -26.96 14.39 33.62
N ILE A 168 -26.87 15.23 34.65
CA ILE A 168 -27.17 14.87 36.03
C ILE A 168 -28.39 15.70 36.45
N SER A 169 -29.37 15.05 37.09
CA SER A 169 -30.60 15.68 37.57
C SER A 169 -30.62 15.64 39.09
N LEU A 170 -30.67 16.80 39.75
CA LEU A 170 -30.82 16.91 41.20
C LEU A 170 -32.11 17.70 41.46
N ALA A 171 -33.08 17.08 42.16
CA ALA A 171 -34.31 17.72 42.64
C ALA A 171 -35.02 18.65 41.62
N GLY A 172 -35.27 18.17 40.39
CA GLY A 172 -36.05 18.89 39.37
C GLY A 172 -35.26 19.88 38.50
N ASN A 173 -34.03 20.25 38.88
CA ASN A 173 -33.16 21.11 38.08
C ASN A 173 -32.07 20.28 37.40
N THR A 174 -31.81 20.61 36.14
CA THR A 174 -30.92 19.81 35.29
C THR A 174 -29.74 20.59 34.81
N LEU A 175 -28.58 20.21 35.33
CA LEU A 175 -27.31 20.82 35.03
C LEU A 175 -26.73 20.12 33.80
N LYS A 176 -26.59 20.86 32.71
CA LYS A 176 -25.80 20.43 31.55
C LYS A 176 -24.34 20.79 31.84
N THR A 177 -23.42 19.86 31.62
CA THR A 177 -21.98 20.16 31.69
C THR A 177 -21.61 21.17 30.62
N PRO A 178 -20.74 22.17 30.92
CA PRO A 178 -20.31 23.15 29.92
C PRO A 178 -19.51 22.46 28.80
N LYS A 179 -19.60 23.04 27.60
CA LYS A 179 -18.96 22.56 26.37
C LYS A 179 -17.45 22.50 26.49
#